data_AF-A0A7S1YS13-F1
#
_entry.id   AF-A0A7S1YS13-F1
#
_cell.length_a   1.000
_cell.length_b   1.000
_cell.length_c   1.000
_cell.angle_alpha   90.00
_cell.angle_beta   90.00
_cell.angle_gamma   90.00
#
_symmetry.space_group_name_H-M   'P 1'
#
loop_
_entity.id
_entity.type
_entity.pdbx_description
1 polymer ?
#
loop_
_entity_poly.entity_id
_entity_poly.type
_entity_poly.pdbx_seq_one_letter_code
_entity_poly.pdbx_strand_id
1 'polypeptide(L)'
;NADLTFRVKEANSLFETLGETQPKGGGNDGGISREDTVYDKATELLGRLPEDYTEDDYKAKIRKLGGMTVPMNIFLFQEIQRLQNVISKVRFILTQLQLAIKGEVVMTAELQETLDSMFDAKVPHFWENTLTGDEFSWRLPTLGLWFSSLLN
;
A
#
# COMPACT_ATOMS: atom_id res chain seq x y z
N ASN A 1 13.11 -12.74 16.05
CA ASN A 1 13.65 -13.32 14.80
C ASN A 1 12.68 -14.24 14.08
N ALA A 2 12.13 -15.30 14.71
CA ALA A 2 11.20 -16.21 14.02
C ALA A 2 9.94 -15.54 13.44
N ASP A 3 9.35 -14.59 14.16
CA ASP A 3 8.14 -13.86 13.71
C ASP A 3 8.42 -12.96 12.49
N LEU A 4 9.52 -12.18 12.53
CA LEU A 4 9.96 -11.39 11.38
C LEU A 4 10.28 -12.29 10.17
N THR A 5 10.98 -13.41 10.38
CA THR A 5 11.26 -14.37 9.30
C THR A 5 10.00 -15.01 8.74
N PHE A 6 8.99 -15.29 9.58
CA PHE A 6 7.71 -15.82 9.13
C PHE A 6 6.92 -14.79 8.31
N ARG A 7 6.81 -13.55 8.80
CA ARG A 7 6.17 -12.43 8.09
C ARG A 7 6.89 -12.09 6.77
N VAL A 8 8.22 -12.16 6.76
CA VAL A 8 9.02 -12.04 5.53
C VAL A 8 8.69 -13.17 4.56
N LYS A 9 8.50 -14.40 5.04
CA LYS A 9 8.17 -15.55 4.19
C LYS A 9 6.75 -15.47 3.62
N GLU A 10 5.79 -15.01 4.42
CA GLU A 10 4.41 -14.76 3.97
C GLU A 10 4.34 -13.59 2.98
N ALA A 11 5.01 -12.47 3.29
CA ALA A 11 5.13 -11.34 2.37
C ALA A 11 5.88 -11.73 1.10
N ASN A 12 6.95 -12.53 1.18
CA ASN A 12 7.64 -13.02 0.00
C ASN A 12 6.76 -14.00 -0.78
N SER A 13 5.97 -14.87 -0.15
CA SER A 13 5.03 -15.75 -0.86
C SER A 13 3.95 -14.95 -1.61
N LEU A 14 3.47 -13.84 -1.06
CA LEU A 14 2.56 -12.92 -1.76
C LEU A 14 3.20 -12.34 -3.03
N PHE A 15 4.49 -12.05 -3.00
CA PHE A 15 5.21 -11.42 -4.11
C PHE A 15 5.95 -12.42 -5.03
N GLU A 16 6.24 -13.64 -4.57
CA GLU A 16 6.84 -14.74 -5.34
C GLU A 16 5.82 -15.34 -6.30
N THR A 17 4.55 -15.46 -5.88
CA THR A 17 3.45 -15.86 -6.78
C THR A 17 3.34 -14.90 -7.99
N LEU A 18 3.73 -13.63 -7.82
CA LEU A 18 3.80 -12.62 -8.88
C LEU A 18 5.12 -12.66 -9.68
N GLY A 19 6.22 -13.08 -9.06
CA GLY A 19 7.52 -13.27 -9.73
C GLY A 19 7.55 -14.50 -10.64
N GLU A 20 6.71 -15.51 -10.39
CA GLU A 20 6.60 -16.70 -11.23
C GLU A 20 5.91 -16.43 -12.59
N THR A 21 5.14 -15.34 -12.70
CA THR A 21 4.64 -14.83 -14.00
C THR A 21 5.66 -13.99 -14.78
N GLN A 22 6.80 -13.63 -14.20
CA GLN A 22 7.85 -12.94 -14.95
C GLN A 22 8.62 -13.92 -15.86
N PRO A 23 8.74 -13.64 -17.17
CA PRO A 23 9.71 -14.33 -17.99
C PRO A 23 11.11 -13.99 -17.47
N LYS A 24 11.82 -14.98 -16.92
CA LYS A 24 13.25 -14.87 -16.61
C LYS A 24 14.02 -14.86 -17.94
N GLY A 25 14.07 -13.74 -18.63
CA GLY A 25 14.80 -13.64 -19.89
C GLY A 25 14.84 -12.24 -20.44
N GLY A 26 16.03 -11.62 -20.38
CA GLY A 26 16.33 -10.39 -21.11
C GLY A 26 16.42 -10.64 -22.62
N GLY A 27 16.17 -9.59 -23.40
CA GLY A 27 16.44 -9.54 -24.82
C GLY A 27 15.20 -9.38 -25.70
N ASN A 28 14.92 -8.12 -26.07
CA ASN A 28 14.28 -7.65 -27.30
C ASN A 28 12.93 -8.28 -27.74
N ASP A 29 11.91 -7.41 -27.75
CA ASP A 29 10.72 -7.43 -28.64
C ASP A 29 9.62 -8.49 -28.38
N GLY A 30 9.02 -8.44 -27.18
CA GLY A 30 7.79 -9.20 -26.89
C GLY A 30 7.51 -9.51 -25.41
N GLY A 31 8.29 -8.97 -24.47
CA GLY A 31 8.08 -9.14 -23.04
C GLY A 31 7.04 -8.16 -22.46
N ILE A 32 6.38 -8.56 -21.38
CA ILE A 32 5.49 -7.71 -20.56
C ILE A 32 6.25 -6.42 -20.19
N SER A 33 5.64 -5.25 -20.41
CA SER A 33 6.29 -3.97 -20.11
C SER A 33 6.41 -3.74 -18.59
N ARG A 34 7.23 -2.76 -18.19
CA ARG A 34 7.33 -2.37 -16.77
C ARG A 34 5.98 -1.85 -16.27
N GLU A 35 5.33 -1.09 -17.13
CA GLU A 35 4.01 -0.50 -16.94
C GLU A 35 2.95 -1.60 -16.75
N ASP A 36 2.92 -2.61 -17.61
CA ASP A 36 1.98 -3.75 -17.49
C ASP A 36 2.21 -4.50 -16.16
N THR A 37 3.47 -4.77 -15.82
CA THR A 37 3.82 -5.44 -14.56
C THR A 37 3.34 -4.65 -13.34
N VAL A 38 3.53 -3.33 -13.34
CA VAL A 38 3.09 -2.46 -12.25
C VAL A 38 1.56 -2.32 -12.24
N TYR A 39 0.91 -2.31 -13.40
CA TYR A 39 -0.53 -2.26 -13.53
C TYR A 39 -1.20 -3.47 -12.87
N ASP A 40 -0.69 -4.67 -13.13
CA ASP A 40 -1.17 -5.91 -12.52
C ASP A 40 -0.96 -5.92 -11.00
N LYS A 41 0.23 -5.52 -10.53
CA LYS A 41 0.51 -5.34 -9.09
C LYS A 41 -0.46 -4.34 -8.46
N ALA A 42 -0.70 -3.18 -9.09
CA ALA A 42 -1.62 -2.18 -8.59
C ALA A 42 -3.05 -2.71 -8.52
N THR A 43 -3.47 -3.52 -9.49
CA THR A 43 -4.79 -4.19 -9.51
C THR A 43 -4.94 -5.12 -8.31
N GLU A 44 -3.94 -5.97 -8.03
CA GLU A 44 -4.00 -6.88 -6.89
C GLU A 44 -4.03 -6.12 -5.57
N LEU A 45 -3.14 -5.14 -5.38
CA LEU A 45 -3.09 -4.35 -4.15
C LEU A 45 -4.43 -3.63 -3.93
N LEU A 46 -5.01 -3.01 -4.96
CA LEU A 46 -6.34 -2.38 -4.88
C LEU A 46 -7.44 -3.37 -4.49
N GLY A 47 -7.41 -4.59 -5.05
CA GLY A 47 -8.37 -5.65 -4.74
C GLY A 47 -8.27 -6.19 -3.30
N ARG A 48 -7.12 -5.99 -2.64
CA ARG A 48 -6.85 -6.47 -1.28
C ARG A 48 -6.88 -5.36 -0.23
N LEU A 49 -6.90 -4.09 -0.64
CA LEU A 49 -7.01 -2.97 0.29
C LEU A 49 -8.34 -3.02 1.05
N PRO A 50 -8.32 -2.89 2.39
CA PRO A 50 -9.54 -2.86 3.20
C PRO A 50 -10.42 -1.67 2.82
N GLU A 51 -11.73 -1.81 3.01
CA GLU A 51 -12.68 -0.71 2.85
C GLU A 51 -12.37 0.44 3.81
N ASP A 52 -12.82 1.64 3.45
CA ASP A 52 -12.64 2.83 4.27
C ASP A 52 -13.39 2.70 5.60
N TYR A 53 -12.75 3.08 6.69
CA TYR A 53 -13.35 3.22 8.00
C TYR A 53 -14.33 4.40 8.02
N THR A 54 -15.61 4.08 8.11
CA THR A 54 -16.67 5.08 8.32
C THR A 54 -16.62 5.64 9.74
N GLU A 55 -16.48 6.97 9.86
CA GLU A 55 -16.37 7.67 11.15
C GLU A 55 -17.51 7.37 12.12
N ASP A 56 -18.74 7.32 11.61
CA ASP A 56 -19.91 7.03 12.42
C ASP A 56 -19.88 5.60 13.00
N ASP A 57 -19.39 4.63 12.24
CA ASP A 57 -19.36 3.22 12.65
C ASP A 57 -18.39 3.00 13.80
N TYR A 58 -17.15 3.50 13.68
CA TYR A 58 -16.18 3.31 14.76
C TYR A 58 -16.44 4.23 15.95
N LYS A 59 -17.01 5.43 15.76
CA LYS A 59 -17.53 6.23 16.89
C LYS A 59 -18.63 5.49 17.65
N ALA A 60 -19.55 4.84 16.96
CA ALA A 60 -20.60 4.05 17.60
C ALA A 60 -20.02 2.86 18.38
N LYS A 61 -19.00 2.18 17.85
CA LYS A 61 -18.27 1.11 18.56
C LYS A 61 -17.53 1.65 19.79
N ILE A 62 -16.82 2.78 19.67
CA ILE A 62 -16.11 3.42 20.79
C ILE A 62 -17.08 3.85 21.91
N ARG A 63 -18.26 4.38 21.57
CA ARG A 63 -19.30 4.71 22.56
C ARG A 63 -19.70 3.48 23.40
N LYS A 64 -19.78 2.30 22.78
CA LYS A 64 -20.07 1.03 23.49
C LYS A 64 -18.92 0.58 24.40
N LEU A 65 -17.69 1.03 24.14
CA LEU A 65 -16.48 0.73 24.93
C LEU A 65 -16.20 1.76 26.05
N GLY A 66 -17.22 2.54 26.46
CA GLY A 66 -17.07 3.59 27.49
C GLY A 66 -16.84 5.00 26.93
N GLY A 67 -16.80 5.15 25.60
CA GLY A 67 -16.79 6.45 24.94
C GLY A 67 -15.44 7.18 24.98
N MET A 68 -15.47 8.44 24.56
CA MET A 68 -14.27 9.27 24.34
C MET A 68 -13.69 9.88 25.64
N THR A 69 -14.20 9.46 26.79
CA THR A 69 -13.66 9.84 28.11
C THR A 69 -12.57 8.89 28.59
N VAL A 70 -12.48 7.69 27.99
CA VAL A 70 -11.43 6.71 28.26
C VAL A 70 -10.20 7.07 27.41
N PRO A 71 -9.03 7.38 27.98
CA PRO A 71 -7.85 7.77 27.22
C PRO A 71 -7.47 6.76 26.12
N MET A 72 -7.55 5.46 26.41
CA MET A 72 -7.27 4.41 25.43
C MET A 72 -8.19 4.48 24.19
N ASN A 73 -9.45 4.85 24.37
CA ASN A 73 -10.39 5.01 23.25
C ASN A 73 -10.05 6.23 22.38
N ILE A 74 -9.48 7.29 22.98
CA ILE A 74 -9.00 8.47 22.26
C ILE A 74 -7.81 8.08 21.38
N PHE A 75 -6.84 7.33 21.92
CA PHE A 75 -5.71 6.83 21.14
C PHE A 75 -6.16 5.91 20.01
N LEU A 76 -7.07 4.97 20.29
CA LEU A 76 -7.63 4.09 19.26
C LEU A 76 -8.32 4.87 18.14
N PHE A 77 -9.12 5.88 18.49
CA PHE A 77 -9.79 6.75 17.52
C PHE A 77 -8.78 7.45 16.60
N GLN A 78 -7.75 8.07 17.20
CA GLN A 78 -6.70 8.76 16.45
C GLN A 78 -5.92 7.79 15.55
N GLU A 79 -5.64 6.59 16.03
CA GLU A 79 -4.94 5.58 15.24
C GLU A 79 -5.78 5.06 14.07
N ILE A 80 -7.09 4.86 14.26
CA ILE A 80 -8.00 4.53 13.16
C ILE A 80 -8.01 5.64 12.11
N GLN A 81 -8.06 6.91 12.52
CA GLN A 81 -7.98 8.04 11.59
C GLN A 81 -6.66 8.06 10.81
N ARG A 82 -5.54 7.81 11.49
CA ARG A 82 -4.22 7.73 10.86
C ARG A 82 -4.16 6.62 9.82
N LEU A 83 -4.62 5.42 10.18
CA LEU A 83 -4.69 4.26 9.27
C LEU A 83 -5.62 4.53 8.08
N GLN A 84 -6.77 5.16 8.32
CA GLN A 84 -7.69 5.56 7.25
C GLN A 84 -7.02 6.48 6.24
N ASN A 85 -6.26 7.48 6.70
CA ASN A 85 -5.53 8.38 5.80
C ASN A 85 -4.51 7.62 4.92
N VAL A 86 -3.84 6.61 5.49
CA VAL A 86 -2.92 5.75 4.72
C VAL A 86 -3.68 4.96 3.65
N ILE A 87 -4.78 4.30 4.02
CA ILE A 87 -5.63 3.53 3.09
C ILE A 87 -6.11 4.41 1.94
N SER A 88 -6.68 5.58 2.24
CA SER A 88 -7.18 6.51 1.23
C SER A 88 -6.06 6.99 0.30
N LYS A 89 -4.87 7.32 0.84
CA LYS A 89 -3.73 7.78 0.03
C LYS A 89 -3.24 6.69 -0.92
N VAL A 90 -3.04 5.46 -0.42
CA VAL A 90 -2.60 4.34 -1.24
C VAL A 90 -3.62 4.03 -2.33
N ARG A 91 -4.91 3.94 -1.97
CA ARG A 91 -6.01 3.69 -2.91
C ARG A 91 -6.03 4.74 -4.02
N PHE A 92 -5.91 6.01 -3.65
CA PHE A 92 -5.87 7.13 -4.59
C PHE A 92 -4.68 7.00 -5.54
N ILE A 93 -3.45 6.86 -5.02
CA ILE A 93 -2.23 6.79 -5.82
C ILE A 93 -2.25 5.58 -6.77
N LEU A 94 -2.64 4.40 -6.29
CA LEU A 94 -2.74 3.21 -7.13
C LEU A 94 -3.76 3.38 -8.27
N THR A 95 -4.90 4.00 -7.98
CA THR A 95 -5.92 4.31 -9.00
C THR A 95 -5.39 5.30 -10.03
N GLN A 96 -4.76 6.39 -9.58
CA GLN A 96 -4.16 7.38 -10.48
C GLN A 96 -3.03 6.80 -11.32
N LEU A 97 -2.22 5.91 -10.74
CA LEU A 97 -1.15 5.20 -11.44
C LEU A 97 -1.70 4.32 -12.57
N GLN A 98 -2.78 3.58 -12.32
CA GLN A 98 -3.46 2.79 -13.36
C GLN A 98 -3.99 3.66 -14.49
N LEU A 99 -4.60 4.81 -14.18
CA LEU A 99 -5.10 5.76 -15.18
C LEU A 99 -3.94 6.39 -15.96
N ALA A 100 -2.82 6.70 -15.30
CA ALA A 100 -1.65 7.26 -15.95
C ALA A 100 -0.95 6.27 -16.88
N ILE A 101 -0.85 5.00 -16.50
CA ILE A 101 -0.34 3.92 -17.37
C ILE A 101 -1.20 3.79 -18.63
N LYS A 102 -2.53 3.95 -18.52
CA LYS A 102 -3.44 3.95 -19.68
C LYS A 102 -3.38 5.24 -20.52
N GLY A 103 -2.66 6.26 -20.07
CA GLY A 103 -2.60 7.58 -20.71
C GLY A 103 -3.85 8.43 -20.48
N GLU A 104 -4.71 8.06 -19.53
CA GLU A 104 -5.93 8.83 -19.18
C GLU A 104 -5.63 9.99 -18.23
N VAL A 105 -4.58 9.86 -17.42
CA VAL A 105 -4.07 10.89 -16.49
C VAL A 105 -2.59 11.17 -16.80
N VAL A 106 -2.12 12.38 -16.55
CA VAL A 106 -0.70 12.74 -16.75
C VAL A 106 0.17 12.01 -15.74
N MET A 107 1.25 11.37 -16.21
CA MET A 107 2.27 10.79 -15.35
C MET A 107 3.03 11.89 -14.59
N THR A 108 2.65 12.10 -13.32
CA THR A 108 3.33 13.06 -12.44
C THR A 108 4.62 12.46 -11.87
N ALA A 109 5.47 13.29 -11.25
CA ALA A 109 6.67 12.79 -10.58
C ALA A 109 6.36 11.82 -9.43
N GLU A 110 5.24 12.01 -8.72
CA GLU A 110 4.76 11.10 -7.68
C GLU A 110 4.35 9.74 -8.26
N LEU A 111 3.63 9.74 -9.38
CA LEU A 111 3.20 8.50 -10.04
C LEU A 111 4.39 7.76 -10.67
N GLN A 112 5.33 8.48 -11.26
CA GLN A 112 6.55 7.90 -11.83
C GLN A 112 7.42 7.24 -10.74
N GLU A 113 7.63 7.93 -9.61
CA GLU A 113 8.36 7.35 -8.48
C GLU A 113 7.65 6.11 -7.92
N THR A 114 6.32 6.19 -7.79
CA THR A 114 5.51 5.04 -7.33
C THR A 114 5.68 3.85 -8.29
N LEU A 115 5.65 4.08 -9.60
CA LEU A 115 5.85 3.06 -10.62
C LEU A 115 7.22 2.40 -10.47
N ASP A 116 8.29 3.20 -10.39
CA ASP A 116 9.65 2.71 -10.28
C ASP A 116 9.85 1.92 -8.96
N SER A 117 9.36 2.44 -7.84
CA SER A 117 9.42 1.78 -6.53
C SER A 117 8.64 0.45 -6.52
N MET A 118 7.43 0.40 -7.09
CA MET A 118 6.64 -0.83 -7.18
C MET A 118 7.26 -1.87 -8.12
N PHE A 119 7.88 -1.42 -9.22
CA PHE A 119 8.63 -2.31 -10.12
C PHE A 119 9.79 -2.98 -9.37
N ASP A 120 10.53 -2.20 -8.58
CA ASP A 120 11.65 -2.63 -7.74
C ASP A 120 11.25 -3.35 -6.43
N ALA A 121 9.95 -3.56 -6.20
CA ALA A 121 9.40 -4.13 -4.96
C ALA A 121 9.75 -3.35 -3.67
N LYS A 122 9.99 -2.04 -3.80
CA LYS A 122 10.21 -1.09 -2.71
C LYS A 122 8.91 -0.35 -2.37
N VAL A 123 8.84 0.18 -1.16
CA VAL A 123 7.73 1.03 -0.73
C VAL A 123 7.88 2.39 -1.42
N PRO A 124 6.85 2.90 -2.12
CA PRO A 124 6.85 4.26 -2.66
C PRO A 124 7.10 5.30 -1.57
N HIS A 125 7.98 6.26 -1.83
CA HIS A 125 8.35 7.29 -0.86
C HIS A 125 7.13 8.07 -0.34
N PHE A 126 6.19 8.37 -1.24
CA PHE A 126 4.97 9.10 -0.89
C PHE A 126 4.02 8.30 0.00
N TRP A 127 4.20 7.00 0.19
CA TRP A 127 3.41 6.23 1.16
C TRP A 127 4.02 6.30 2.56
N GLU A 128 5.35 6.40 2.66
CA GLU A 128 6.06 6.50 3.94
C GLU A 128 6.10 7.94 4.46
N ASN A 129 6.12 8.94 3.58
CA ASN A 129 6.32 10.34 3.94
C ASN A 129 5.25 11.30 3.39
N THR A 130 5.09 12.42 4.09
CA THR A 130 4.40 13.60 3.58
C THR A 130 5.32 14.38 2.63
N LEU A 131 4.76 15.35 1.91
CA LEU A 131 5.54 16.26 1.06
C LEU A 131 6.56 17.10 1.85
N THR A 132 6.34 17.30 3.15
CA THR A 132 7.24 18.00 4.07
C THR A 132 8.36 17.10 4.63
N GLY A 133 8.34 15.81 4.31
CA GLY A 133 9.31 14.83 4.80
C GLY A 133 8.96 14.21 6.16
N ASP A 134 7.79 14.55 6.73
CA ASP A 134 7.33 13.94 7.96
C ASP A 134 6.88 12.49 7.72
N GLU A 135 6.95 11.65 8.75
CA GLU A 135 6.49 10.27 8.66
C GLU A 135 4.96 10.22 8.56
N PHE A 136 4.46 9.60 7.49
CA PHE A 136 3.03 9.43 7.21
C PHE A 136 2.55 8.01 7.54
N SER A 137 3.37 7.01 7.23
CA SER A 137 3.14 5.60 7.57
C SER A 137 4.42 4.95 8.11
N TRP A 138 4.39 3.64 8.35
CA TRP A 138 5.56 2.91 8.84
C TRP A 138 6.57 2.63 7.74
N ARG A 139 7.84 2.47 8.15
CA ARG A 139 8.94 2.10 7.25
C ARG A 139 9.22 0.62 7.30
N LEU A 140 9.17 -0.03 6.15
CA LEU A 140 9.49 -1.46 6.01
C LEU A 140 10.33 -1.71 4.75
N PRO A 141 11.21 -2.73 4.76
CA PRO A 141 12.25 -2.86 3.74
C PRO A 141 11.72 -3.29 2.36
N THR A 142 10.50 -3.82 2.28
CA THR A 142 9.89 -4.23 1.01
C THR A 142 8.43 -3.83 0.97
N LEU A 143 7.93 -3.62 -0.26
CA LEU A 143 6.52 -3.36 -0.52
C LEU A 143 5.61 -4.43 0.10
N GLY A 144 6.03 -5.70 0.04
CA GLY A 144 5.22 -6.78 0.56
C GLY A 144 5.11 -6.84 2.07
N LEU A 145 6.20 -6.56 2.78
CA LEU A 145 6.15 -6.43 4.22
C LEU A 145 5.30 -5.23 4.63
N TRP A 146 5.47 -4.12 3.93
CA TRP A 146 4.71 -2.90 4.16
C TRP A 146 3.21 -3.13 3.99
N PHE A 147 2.82 -3.75 2.88
CA PHE A 147 1.41 -4.02 2.58
C PHE A 147 0.83 -5.11 3.49
N SER A 148 1.57 -6.17 3.80
CA SER A 148 1.10 -7.19 4.76
C SER A 148 0.90 -6.63 6.16
N SER A 149 1.67 -5.59 6.53
CA SER A 149 1.48 -4.83 7.78
C SER A 149 0.26 -3.89 7.75
N LEU A 150 -0.24 -3.54 6.57
CA LEU A 150 -1.48 -2.75 6.44
C LEU A 150 -2.71 -3.62 6.67
N LEU A 151 -2.63 -4.90 6.32
CA LEU A 151 -3.75 -5.84 6.36
C LEU A 151 -3.91 -6.58 7.70
N ASN A 152 -2.86 -6.65 8.51
CA ASN A 152 -2.82 -7.36 9.80
C ASN A 152 -2.71 -6.37 10.97
#